data_AF-A0A5N4C932-F1
#
_entry.id   AF-A0A5N4C932-F1
#
_cell.length_a   1.000
_cell.length_b   1.000
_cell.length_c   1.000
_cell.angle_alpha   90.00
_cell.angle_beta   90.00
_cell.angle_gamma   90.00
#
_symmetry.space_group_name_H-M   'P 1'
#
loop_
_entity.id
_entity.type
_entity.pdbx_description
1 polymer ?
#
loop_
_entity_poly.entity_id
_entity_poly.type
_entity_poly.pdbx_seq_one_letter_code
_entity_poly.pdbx_strand_id
1 'polypeptide(L)'
;MALQIEGGLCICAATPSKVVVLRYNENLSKYCIRKPPLCPLSQEIETSEPCSCIHFTNYSILIGTNKFYEIDMKQYTLEEFLDKNDHSLAPAVFASSSNSFPVSIMQVNGAGQREEYLLCFHEMWLSKGPEVFLIQ
;
A
#
# COMPACT_ATOMS: atom_id res chain seq x y z
N MET A 1 2.82 5.00 11.09
CA MET A 1 1.42 4.75 11.48
C MET A 1 1.35 3.33 12.04
N ALA A 2 0.62 3.07 13.12
CA ALA A 2 0.54 1.76 13.79
C ALA A 2 -0.85 1.16 13.64
N LEU A 3 -0.94 -0.12 13.30
CA LEU A 3 -2.21 -0.85 13.19
C LEU A 3 -2.05 -2.28 13.72
N GLN A 4 -3.14 -2.82 14.26
CA GLN A 4 -3.26 -4.23 14.58
C GLN A 4 -3.70 -5.00 13.32
N ILE A 5 -2.87 -5.92 12.85
CA ILE A 5 -3.16 -6.82 11.74
C ILE A 5 -3.10 -8.26 12.27
N GLU A 6 -4.16 -9.04 12.05
CA GLU A 6 -4.28 -10.44 12.50
C GLU A 6 -3.88 -10.65 13.98
N GLY A 7 -4.36 -9.76 14.86
CA GLY A 7 -4.09 -9.84 16.30
C GLY A 7 -2.70 -9.39 16.74
N GLY A 8 -1.77 -9.09 15.82
CA GLY A 8 -0.44 -8.57 16.13
C GLY A 8 -0.30 -7.08 15.81
N LEU A 9 0.34 -6.32 16.69
CA LEU A 9 0.68 -4.92 16.43
C LEU A 9 1.78 -4.84 15.37
N CYS A 10 1.56 -4.05 14.33
CA CYS A 10 2.56 -3.73 13.32
C CYS A 10 2.64 -2.23 13.06
N ILE A 11 3.80 -1.80 12.59
CA ILE A 11 4.00 -0.45 12.05
C ILE A 11 4.58 -0.58 10.66
N CYS A 12 4.13 0.29 9.78
CA CYS A 12 4.73 0.48 8.46
C CYS A 12 5.40 1.85 8.44
N ALA A 13 6.63 1.88 7.95
CA ALA A 13 7.43 3.08 7.78
C ALA A 13 8.01 3.12 6.37
N ALA A 14 8.08 4.31 5.80
CA ALA A 14 8.71 4.53 4.52
C ALA A 14 9.94 5.43 4.66
N THR A 15 10.94 5.12 3.85
CA THR A 15 12.09 5.96 3.52
C THR A 15 12.02 6.30 2.03
N PRO A 16 12.86 7.22 1.51
CA PRO A 16 12.81 7.59 0.09
C PRO A 16 12.98 6.43 -0.91
N SER A 17 13.53 5.28 -0.50
CA SER A 17 13.79 4.13 -1.38
C SER A 17 13.36 2.79 -0.80
N LYS A 18 12.72 2.78 0.37
CA LYS A 18 12.30 1.54 1.03
C LYS A 18 11.02 1.72 1.82
N VAL A 19 10.19 0.70 1.82
CA VAL A 19 9.11 0.50 2.79
C VAL A 19 9.51 -0.63 3.73
N VAL A 20 9.32 -0.42 5.02
CA VAL A 20 9.65 -1.37 6.07
C VAL A 20 8.42 -1.64 6.92
N VAL A 21 8.05 -2.92 6.99
CA VAL A 21 6.99 -3.40 7.87
C VAL A 21 7.64 -4.05 9.10
N LEU A 22 7.31 -3.55 10.29
CA LEU A 22 7.82 -4.03 11.56
C LEU A 22 6.67 -4.63 12.36
N ARG A 23 6.87 -5.82 12.94
CA ARG A 23 5.93 -6.37 13.92
C ARG A 23 6.44 -6.20 15.34
N TYR A 24 5.51 -5.91 16.23
CA TYR A 24 5.77 -5.87 17.65
C TYR A 24 6.09 -7.28 18.15
N ASN A 25 7.19 -7.38 18.89
CA ASN A 25 7.59 -8.60 19.54
C ASN A 25 7.34 -8.46 21.04
N GLU A 26 6.37 -9.20 21.57
CA GLU A 26 6.01 -9.11 22.99
C GLU A 26 7.17 -9.53 23.91
N ASN A 27 7.88 -10.61 23.56
CA ASN A 27 9.02 -11.11 24.34
C ASN A 27 10.15 -10.08 24.50
N LEU A 28 10.34 -9.23 23.49
CA LEU A 28 11.38 -8.20 23.48
C LEU A 28 10.83 -6.80 23.77
N SER A 29 9.51 -6.67 23.93
CA SER A 29 8.77 -5.41 24.09
C SER A 29 9.20 -4.32 23.10
N LYS A 30 9.42 -4.70 21.83
CA LYS A 30 9.91 -3.78 20.78
C LYS A 30 9.48 -4.21 19.37
N TYR A 31 9.42 -3.26 18.46
CA TYR A 31 9.24 -3.51 17.03
C TYR A 31 10.54 -4.05 16.41
N CYS A 32 10.45 -5.14 15.66
CA CYS A 32 11.62 -5.83 15.11
C CYS A 32 11.55 -6.00 13.58
N ILE A 33 12.71 -5.83 12.93
CA ILE A 33 12.99 -6.37 11.59
C ILE A 33 13.58 -7.77 11.80
N ARG A 34 12.83 -8.84 11.54
CA ARG A 34 13.35 -10.21 11.45
C ARG A 34 13.60 -10.63 10.00
N LYS A 35 14.88 -10.81 9.64
CA LYS A 35 15.30 -11.43 8.36
C LYS A 35 15.05 -12.95 8.36
N PRO A 36 14.85 -13.60 7.19
CA PRO A 36 14.66 -15.05 7.08
C PRO A 36 15.83 -15.84 7.68
N PRO A 37 15.62 -17.04 8.30
CA PRO A 37 14.86 -18.16 7.70
C PRO A 37 13.71 -18.73 8.55
N LEU A 38 13.39 -18.17 9.73
CA LEU A 38 12.36 -18.73 10.64
C LEU A 38 11.12 -17.85 10.85
N CYS A 39 11.06 -16.64 10.28
CA CYS A 39 9.86 -15.82 10.24
C CYS A 39 9.91 -14.98 8.96
N PRO A 40 8.89 -14.99 8.08
CA PRO A 40 8.83 -14.13 6.89
C PRO A 40 8.60 -12.64 7.21
N LEU A 41 8.86 -12.19 8.44
CA LEU A 41 7.98 -11.21 9.07
C LEU A 41 8.51 -9.78 9.24
N SER A 42 9.46 -9.42 8.39
CA SER A 42 9.71 -8.02 8.07
C SER A 42 10.49 -7.95 6.78
N GLN A 43 9.84 -7.41 5.76
CA GLN A 43 10.47 -7.18 4.49
C GLN A 43 10.90 -5.72 4.43
N GLU A 44 12.17 -5.52 4.09
CA GLU A 44 12.56 -4.26 3.46
C GLU A 44 12.15 -4.41 2.00
N ILE A 45 11.14 -3.65 1.61
CA ILE A 45 10.68 -3.59 0.23
C ILE A 45 11.44 -2.43 -0.41
N GLU A 46 12.33 -2.74 -1.33
CA GLU A 46 12.97 -1.71 -2.14
C GLU A 46 11.93 -1.08 -3.07
N THR A 47 11.91 0.25 -3.09
CA THR A 47 11.03 1.02 -3.97
C THR A 47 11.90 1.85 -4.90
N SER A 48 11.51 1.90 -6.18
CA SER A 48 12.20 2.73 -7.17
C SER A 48 11.93 4.22 -6.97
N GLU A 49 10.75 4.54 -6.41
CA GLU A 49 10.30 5.90 -6.10
C GLU A 49 9.94 6.02 -4.61
N PRO A 50 9.98 7.24 -4.04
CA PRO A 50 9.53 7.49 -2.68
C PRO A 50 8.07 7.08 -2.47
N CYS A 51 7.78 6.43 -1.34
CA CYS A 51 6.42 6.12 -0.95
C CYS A 51 5.68 7.40 -0.53
N SER A 52 4.55 7.69 -1.17
CA SER A 52 3.74 8.89 -0.99
C SER A 52 2.55 8.66 -0.05
N CYS A 53 2.00 7.45 0.00
CA CYS A 53 0.89 7.10 0.87
C CYS A 53 0.92 5.64 1.31
N ILE A 54 0.35 5.37 2.49
CA ILE A 54 0.25 4.03 3.09
C ILE A 54 -1.17 3.89 3.64
N HIS A 55 -1.84 2.79 3.30
CA HIS A 55 -3.15 2.43 3.82
C HIS A 55 -3.15 0.98 4.30
N PHE A 56 -3.73 0.76 5.47
CA PHE A 56 -3.80 -0.56 6.05
C PHE A 56 -5.18 -1.15 5.82
N THR A 57 -5.23 -2.40 5.36
CA THR A 57 -6.46 -3.18 5.27
C THR A 57 -6.50 -4.19 6.43
N ASN A 58 -7.51 -5.06 6.42
CA ASN A 58 -7.61 -6.14 7.40
C ASN A 58 -6.48 -7.17 7.29
N TYR A 59 -5.92 -7.37 6.10
CA TYR A 59 -4.99 -8.48 5.81
C TYR A 59 -3.75 -8.07 5.01
N SER A 60 -3.69 -6.82 4.55
CA SER A 60 -2.63 -6.32 3.68
C SER A 60 -2.30 -4.86 3.96
N ILE A 61 -1.23 -4.38 3.34
CA ILE A 61 -0.84 -2.97 3.39
C ILE A 61 -0.75 -2.48 1.95
N LEU A 62 -1.55 -1.47 1.62
CA LEU A 62 -1.52 -0.79 0.33
C LEU A 62 -0.53 0.38 0.43
N ILE A 63 0.39 0.47 -0.52
CA ILE A 63 1.38 1.53 -0.60
C ILE A 63 1.33 2.22 -1.96
N GLY A 64 1.42 3.54 -1.98
CA GLY A 64 1.60 4.32 -3.19
C GLY A 64 3.06 4.75 -3.34
N THR A 65 3.68 4.44 -4.48
CA THR A 65 5.01 4.92 -4.89
C THR A 65 4.90 5.54 -6.28
N ASN A 66 5.41 4.88 -7.33
CA ASN A 66 5.11 5.14 -8.73
C ASN A 66 3.77 4.51 -9.16
N LYS A 67 3.35 3.44 -8.47
CA LYS A 67 2.06 2.77 -8.63
C LYS A 67 1.51 2.42 -7.24
N PHE A 68 0.27 1.94 -7.19
CA PHE A 68 -0.24 1.27 -6.00
C PHE A 68 0.22 -0.19 -5.97
N TYR A 69 0.81 -0.60 -4.85
CA TYR A 69 1.19 -1.97 -4.56
C TYR A 69 0.49 -2.47 -3.31
N GLU A 70 0.28 -3.77 -3.24
CA GLU A 70 -0.26 -4.48 -2.09
C GLU A 70 0.80 -5.39 -1.49
N ILE A 71 0.97 -5.30 -0.17
CA ILE A 71 1.80 -6.19 0.63
C ILE A 71 0.87 -7.17 1.33
N ASP A 72 0.83 -8.43 0.87
CA ASP A 72 0.08 -9.49 1.55
C ASP A 72 0.78 -9.84 2.87
N MET A 73 0.09 -9.69 4.02
CA MET A 73 0.70 -9.92 5.34
C MET A 73 0.70 -11.40 5.77
N LYS A 74 0.07 -12.30 5.01
CA LYS A 74 0.15 -13.76 5.19
C LYS A 74 1.30 -14.34 4.38
N GLN A 75 1.37 -14.00 3.10
CA GLN A 75 2.36 -14.53 2.16
C GLN A 75 3.65 -13.70 2.11
N TYR A 76 3.61 -12.45 2.59
CA TYR A 76 4.71 -11.48 2.51
C TYR A 76 5.15 -11.25 1.06
N THR A 77 4.18 -11.22 0.15
CA THR A 77 4.40 -10.91 -1.27
C THR A 77 4.07 -9.45 -1.54
N LEU A 78 4.76 -8.88 -2.53
CA LEU A 78 4.49 -7.54 -3.05
C LEU A 78 3.89 -7.69 -4.45
N GLU A 79 2.68 -7.19 -4.66
CA GLU A 79 1.97 -7.30 -5.93
C GLU A 79 1.44 -5.93 -6.38
N GLU A 80 1.23 -5.74 -7.70
CA GLU A 80 0.55 -4.54 -8.20
C GLU A 80 -0.92 -4.61 -7.80
N PHE A 81 -1.43 -3.56 -7.15
CA PHE A 81 -2.80 -3.56 -6.60
C PHE A 81 -3.87 -3.44 -7.70
N LEU A 82 -3.56 -2.74 -8.80
CA LEU A 82 -4.47 -2.56 -9.92
C LEU A 82 -4.31 -3.67 -10.96
N ASP A 83 -5.35 -4.46 -11.21
CA ASP A 83 -5.33 -5.46 -12.28
C ASP A 83 -5.46 -4.80 -13.66
N LYS A 84 -4.38 -4.86 -14.44
CA LYS A 84 -4.34 -4.37 -15.83
C LYS A 84 -5.28 -5.12 -16.78
N ASN A 85 -5.73 -6.32 -16.42
CA ASN A 85 -6.67 -7.10 -17.23
C ASN A 85 -8.12 -6.71 -16.92
N ASP A 86 -8.37 -6.00 -15.82
CA ASP A 86 -9.70 -5.48 -15.51
C ASP A 86 -9.92 -4.16 -16.27
N HIS A 87 -10.74 -4.24 -17.32
CA HIS A 87 -11.09 -3.08 -18.14
C HIS A 87 -11.88 -2.01 -17.38
N SER A 88 -12.52 -2.34 -16.25
CA SER A 88 -13.18 -1.33 -15.41
C SER A 88 -12.17 -0.43 -14.69
N LEU A 89 -10.96 -0.93 -14.43
CA LEU A 89 -9.86 -0.20 -13.80
C LEU A 89 -8.98 0.55 -14.82
N ALA A 90 -9.26 0.42 -16.11
CA ALA A 90 -8.46 1.03 -17.18
C ALA A 90 -8.15 2.52 -16.96
N PRO A 91 -9.08 3.37 -16.48
CA PRO A 91 -8.76 4.77 -16.18
C PRO A 91 -7.68 4.93 -15.09
N ALA A 92 -7.79 4.18 -13.99
CA ALA A 92 -6.82 4.25 -12.89
C ALA A 92 -5.46 3.66 -13.29
N VAL A 93 -5.45 2.57 -14.06
CA VAL A 93 -4.22 1.98 -14.63
C VAL A 93 -3.55 2.97 -15.58
N PHE A 94 -4.34 3.66 -16.40
CA PHE A 94 -3.83 4.68 -17.32
C PHE A 94 -3.22 5.88 -16.57
N ALA A 95 -3.91 6.41 -15.54
CA ALA A 95 -3.39 7.49 -14.71
C ALA A 95 -2.04 7.13 -14.08
N SER A 96 -1.91 5.90 -13.56
CA SER A 96 -0.65 5.36 -13.02
C SER A 96 0.49 5.28 -14.06
N SER A 97 0.18 5.28 -15.35
CA SER A 97 1.15 5.20 -16.46
C SER A 97 1.48 6.55 -17.11
N SER A 98 0.67 7.59 -16.88
CA SER A 98 0.74 8.89 -17.57
C SER A 98 1.66 9.91 -16.90
N ASN A 99 2.72 9.44 -16.22
CA ASN A 99 3.61 10.29 -15.41
C ASN A 99 2.90 11.00 -14.25
N SER A 100 1.73 10.47 -13.85
CA SER A 100 1.05 10.81 -12.59
C SER A 100 1.49 9.82 -11.52
N PHE A 101 1.53 10.25 -10.26
CA PHE A 101 1.92 9.39 -9.15
C PHE A 101 0.82 9.32 -8.08
N PRO A 102 0.66 8.16 -7.41
CA PRO A 102 -0.19 8.02 -6.23
C PRO A 102 0.01 9.13 -5.21
N VAL A 103 -1.07 9.68 -4.68
CA VAL A 103 -1.04 10.70 -3.62
C VAL A 103 -1.72 10.18 -2.35
N SER A 104 -2.85 9.50 -2.51
CA SER A 104 -3.65 9.02 -1.39
C SER A 104 -4.53 7.86 -1.82
N ILE A 105 -4.86 7.01 -0.87
CA ILE A 105 -5.83 5.94 -0.99
C ILE A 105 -6.71 5.94 0.27
N MET A 106 -8.02 5.81 0.09
CA MET A 106 -8.99 5.82 1.18
C MET A 106 -10.09 4.81 0.92
N GLN A 107 -10.40 3.98 1.92
CA GLN A 107 -11.59 3.14 1.87
C GLN A 107 -12.84 4.03 2.01
N VAL A 108 -13.78 3.93 1.07
CA VAL A 108 -14.99 4.76 1.07
C VAL A 108 -16.20 4.08 1.70
N ASN A 109 -16.15 2.77 1.87
CA ASN A 109 -17.24 1.99 2.41
C ASN A 109 -16.93 1.45 3.82
N GLY A 110 -17.99 1.11 4.56
CA GLY A 110 -17.87 0.66 5.95
C GLY A 110 -17.37 -0.78 6.10
N ALA A 111 -16.82 -1.08 7.27
CA ALA A 111 -16.37 -2.42 7.64
C ALA A 111 -17.48 -3.48 7.46
N GLY A 112 -17.15 -4.60 6.81
CA GLY A 112 -18.07 -5.72 6.54
C GLY A 112 -18.81 -5.66 5.20
N GLN A 113 -18.54 -4.65 4.36
CA GLN A 113 -18.94 -4.61 2.94
C GLN A 113 -17.75 -4.99 2.04
N ARG A 114 -18.02 -5.27 0.75
CA ARG A 114 -16.97 -5.48 -0.26
C ARG A 114 -16.11 -4.23 -0.37
N GLU A 115 -14.84 -4.27 0.00
CA GLU A 115 -13.97 -3.08 0.10
C GLU A 115 -13.96 -2.23 -1.18
N GLU A 116 -14.23 -0.94 -1.05
CA GLU A 116 -14.19 0.03 -2.16
C GLU A 116 -13.20 1.15 -1.80
N TYR A 117 -12.35 1.50 -2.76
CA TYR A 117 -11.26 2.43 -2.55
C TYR A 117 -11.34 3.63 -3.47
N LEU A 118 -11.06 4.81 -2.91
CA LEU A 118 -10.82 6.04 -3.62
C LEU A 118 -9.31 6.22 -3.82
N LEU A 119 -8.86 6.16 -5.07
CA LEU A 119 -7.47 6.38 -5.45
C LEU A 119 -7.28 7.81 -5.96
N CYS A 120 -6.33 8.54 -5.37
CA CYS A 120 -5.99 9.90 -5.79
C CYS A 120 -4.61 9.90 -6.44
N PHE A 121 -4.52 10.48 -7.64
CA PHE A 121 -3.27 10.67 -8.37
C PHE A 121 -2.96 12.16 -8.54
N HIS A 122 -1.68 12.51 -8.60
CA HIS A 122 -1.23 13.85 -8.96
C HIS A 122 -1.02 13.95 -10.47
N GLU A 123 -1.78 14.79 -11.17
CA GLU A 123 -1.56 15.05 -12.59
C GLU A 123 -0.47 16.11 -12.80
N MET A 124 0.58 15.76 -13.56
CA MET A 124 1.69 16.67 -13.89
C MET A 124 1.48 17.50 -15.17
N TRP A 125 0.31 17.41 -15.84
CA TRP A 125 0.06 18.11 -17.11
C TRP A 125 -1.19 19.01 -17.05
N LEU A 126 -0.97 20.33 -17.10
CA LEU A 126 -1.96 21.40 -17.36
C LEU A 126 -3.23 21.47 -16.47
N SER A 127 -3.13 22.20 -15.36
CA SER A 127 -4.22 22.97 -14.70
C SER A 127 -5.46 22.22 -14.20
N LYS A 128 -5.51 20.89 -14.26
CA LYS A 128 -6.57 20.09 -13.62
C LYS A 128 -6.09 19.59 -12.25
N GLY A 129 -6.98 19.64 -11.27
CA GLY A 129 -6.71 19.15 -9.92
C GLY A 129 -6.47 17.64 -9.87
N PRO A 130 -6.19 17.05 -8.70
CA PRO A 130 -5.94 15.63 -8.57
C PRO A 130 -7.10 14.81 -9.15
N GLU A 131 -6.79 13.80 -9.98
CA GLU A 131 -7.76 12.83 -10.47
C GLU A 131 -8.05 11.80 -9.38
N VAL A 132 -9.34 11.47 -9.27
CA VAL A 132 -9.86 10.61 -8.21
C VAL A 132 -10.68 9.50 -8.84
N PHE A 133 -10.29 8.25 -8.57
CA PHE A 133 -10.95 7.05 -9.10
C PHE A 133 -11.55 6.24 -7.96
N LEU A 134 -12.84 5.91 -8.06
CA LEU A 134 -13.49 4.94 -7.20
C LEU A 134 -13.35 3.55 -7.83
N ILE A 135 -12.76 2.61 -7.10
CA ILE A 135 -12.58 1.21 -7.52
C ILE A 135 -13.26 0.26 -6.52
N GLN A 136 -13.77 -0.88 -7.02
CA GLN A 136 -14.54 -1.88 -6.26
C GLN A 136 -13.86 -3.26 -6.24
#